data_AF-I0QRB1-F1
#
_entry.id   AF-I0QRB1-F1
#
_cell.length_a   1.000
_cell.length_b   1.000
_cell.length_c   1.000
_cell.angle_alpha   90.00
_cell.angle_beta   90.00
_cell.angle_gamma   90.00
#
_symmetry.space_group_name_H-M   'P 1'
#
loop_
_entity.id
_entity.type
_entity.pdbx_description
1 polymer ?
#
loop_
_entity_poly.entity_id
_entity_poly.type
_entity_poly.pdbx_seq_one_letter_code
_entity_poly.pdbx_strand_id
1 'polypeptide(L)' 'MTKLNQQQCIILTGFTGILHGEFEWFHTDLETRLGREVQTSELGYPEFMEQCKALYEEDFNALMPD' A
#
# COMPACT_ATOMS: atom_id res chain seq x y z
N MET A 1 19.25 -10.05 10.38
CA MET A 1 17.97 -9.46 9.95
C MET A 1 18.03 -9.25 8.45
N THR A 2 17.12 -9.86 7.71
CA THR A 2 16.94 -9.58 6.28
C THR A 2 16.10 -8.31 6.16
N LYS A 3 16.55 -7.35 5.35
CA LYS A 3 15.79 -6.11 5.10
C LYS A 3 14.67 -6.38 4.10
N LEU A 4 13.55 -5.67 4.27
CA LEU A 4 12.47 -5.66 3.29
C LEU A 4 12.94 -5.01 2.00
N ASN A 5 12.48 -5.53 0.86
CA ASN A 5 12.63 -4.86 -0.43
C ASN A 5 11.55 -3.77 -0.61
N GLN A 6 11.69 -2.96 -1.66
CA GLN A 6 10.78 -1.86 -1.94
C GLN A 6 9.32 -2.32 -2.12
N GLN A 7 9.07 -3.40 -2.87
CA GLN A 7 7.72 -3.90 -3.09
C GLN A 7 7.05 -4.37 -1.79
N GLN A 8 7.81 -5.02 -0.91
CA GLN A 8 7.31 -5.43 0.41
C GLN A 8 6.91 -4.23 1.26
N CYS A 9 7.70 -3.15 1.24
CA CYS A 9 7.36 -1.90 1.92
C CYS A 9 6.07 -1.27 1.38
N ILE A 10 5.89 -1.27 0.05
CA ILE A 10 4.67 -0.77 -0.61
C ILE A 10 3.44 -1.59 -0.15
N ILE A 11 3.51 -2.92 -0.25
CA ILE A 11 2.40 -3.82 0.10
C ILE A 11 2.02 -3.66 1.58
N LEU A 12 3.02 -3.62 2.48
CA LEU A 12 2.78 -3.41 3.91
C LEU A 12 2.12 -2.05 4.17
N THR A 13 2.58 -0.99 3.49
CA THR A 13 1.98 0.34 3.63
C THR A 13 0.52 0.35 3.19
N GLY A 14 0.24 -0.21 2.01
CA GLY A 14 -1.11 -0.23 1.46
C GLY A 14 -2.09 -1.07 2.28
N PHE A 15 -1.66 -2.20 2.83
CA PHE A 15 -2.51 -3.07 3.63
C PHE A 15 -2.70 -2.59 5.08
N THR A 16 -1.64 -2.08 5.71
CA THR A 16 -1.67 -1.72 7.13
C THR A 16 -2.02 -0.25 7.38
N GLY A 17 -1.88 0.61 6.37
CA GLY A 17 -1.96 2.06 6.52
C GLY A 17 -0.77 2.70 7.25
N ILE A 18 0.25 1.92 7.62
CA ILE A 18 1.47 2.41 8.26
C ILE A 18 2.55 2.58 7.19
N LEU A 19 3.12 3.79 7.08
CA LEU A 19 4.15 4.06 6.08
C LEU A 19 5.44 3.26 6.37
N HIS A 20 5.79 2.37 5.44
CA HIS A 20 7.05 1.67 5.39
C HIS A 20 7.85 2.17 4.17
N GLY A 21 9.01 2.78 4.39
CA GLY A 21 9.80 3.39 3.32
C GLY A 21 9.29 4.76 2.90
N GLU A 22 9.43 5.08 1.61
CA GLU A 22 9.06 6.39 1.06
C GLU A 22 7.58 6.46 0.68
N PHE A 23 6.94 7.58 1.00
CA PHE A 23 5.52 7.81 0.66
C PHE A 23 5.27 7.74 -0.85
N GLU A 24 6.20 8.26 -1.66
CA GLU A 24 6.11 8.29 -3.12
C GLU A 24 6.02 6.88 -3.74
N TRP A 25 6.69 5.89 -3.14
CA TRP A 25 6.63 4.51 -3.61
C TRP A 25 5.22 3.93 -3.48
N PHE A 26 4.61 4.12 -2.31
CA PHE A 26 3.24 3.69 -2.06
C PHE A 26 2.25 4.48 -2.92
N HIS A 27 2.39 5.81 -2.95
CA HIS A 27 1.45 6.69 -3.63
C HIS A 27 1.42 6.43 -5.14
N THR A 28 2.57 6.26 -5.79
CA THR A 28 2.66 5.91 -7.22
C THR A 28 2.06 4.53 -7.52
N ASP A 29 2.31 3.54 -6.67
CA ASP A 29 1.76 2.18 -6.84
C ASP A 29 0.23 2.18 -6.66
N LEU A 30 -0.28 2.93 -5.68
CA LEU A 30 -1.71 3.09 -5.44
C LEU A 30 -2.42 3.74 -6.64
N GLU A 31 -1.86 4.83 -7.18
CA GLU A 31 -2.40 5.49 -8.38
C GLU A 31 -2.41 4.55 -9.59
N THR A 32 -1.36 3.72 -9.73
CA THR A 32 -1.28 2.71 -10.78
C THR A 32 -2.39 1.66 -10.64
N ARG A 33 -2.65 1.17 -9.42
CA ARG A 33 -3.72 0.18 -9.14
C ARG A 33 -5.11 0.76 -9.35
N LEU A 34 -5.31 2.01 -8.99
CA LEU A 34 -6.60 2.70 -9.14
C LEU A 34 -6.84 3.23 -10.57
N GLY A 35 -5.79 3.34 -11.39
CA GLY A 35 -5.88 3.92 -12.73
C GLY A 35 -6.21 5.41 -12.73
N ARG A 36 -5.93 6.12 -11.63
CA ARG A 36 -6.16 7.56 -11.46
C ARG A 36 -5.20 8.15 -10.45
N GLU A 37 -4.99 9.46 -10.53
CA GLU A 37 -4.32 10.22 -9.49
C GLU A 37 -5.13 10.18 -8.17
N VAL A 38 -4.42 10.22 -7.05
CA VAL A 38 -4.98 10.20 -5.70
C VAL A 38 -4.50 11.43 -4.96
N GLN A 39 -5.42 12.25 -4.45
CA GLN A 39 -5.04 13.36 -3.60
C GLN A 39 -4.61 12.84 -2.22
N THR A 40 -3.53 13.38 -1.64
CA THR A 40 -3.06 12.97 -0.30
C THR A 40 -4.15 13.11 0.78
N SER A 41 -5.09 14.05 0.62
CA SER A 41 -6.23 14.20 1.52
C SER A 41 -7.21 13.02 1.51
N GLU A 42 -7.31 12.28 0.38
CA GLU A 42 -8.16 11.09 0.29
C GLU A 42 -7.70 9.99 1.24
N LEU A 43 -6.40 9.88 1.48
CA LEU A 43 -5.79 8.93 2.43
C LEU A 43 -6.15 9.23 3.90
N GLY A 44 -6.76 10.38 4.17
CA GLY A 44 -7.34 10.71 5.47
C GLY A 44 -8.78 10.20 5.67
N TYR A 45 -9.44 9.70 4.63
CA TYR A 45 -10.82 9.21 4.71
C TYR A 45 -10.84 7.72 5.06
N PRO A 46 -11.50 7.32 6.18
CA PRO A 46 -11.56 5.92 6.59
C PRO A 46 -12.08 4.98 5.50
N GLU A 47 -13.11 5.38 4.76
CA GLU A 47 -13.71 4.57 3.71
C GLU A 47 -12.76 4.36 2.52
N PHE A 48 -11.92 5.37 2.22
CA PHE A 48 -10.92 5.25 1.17
C PHE A 48 -9.74 4.39 1.61
N MET A 49 -9.36 4.46 2.89
CA MET A 49 -8.31 3.60 3.44
C MET A 49 -8.72 2.12 3.46
N GLU A 50 -9.98 1.80 3.72
CA GLU A 50 -10.49 0.42 3.57
C GLU A 50 -10.43 -0.06 2.11
N GLN A 51 -10.75 0.81 1.13
CA GLN A 51 -10.58 0.48 -0.28
C GLN A 51 -9.11 0.25 -0.65
N CYS A 52 -8.20 1.10 -0.15
CA CYS A 52 -6.77 0.91 -0.33
C CYS A 52 -6.35 -0.45 0.21
N LYS A 53 -6.70 -0.78 1.46
CA LYS A 53 -6.38 -2.07 2.08
C LYS A 53 -6.84 -3.26 1.24
N ALA A 54 -8.07 -3.21 0.71
CA ALA A 54 -8.60 -4.28 -0.14
C ALA A 54 -7.76 -4.48 -1.42
N LEU A 55 -7.19 -3.43 -2.00
CA LEU A 55 -6.32 -3.52 -3.18
C LEU A 55 -4.96 -4.20 -2.91
N TYR A 56 -4.55 -4.27 -1.65
CA TYR A 56 -3.25 -4.83 -1.23
C TYR A 56 -3.38 -6.16 -0.48
N GLU A 57 -4.59 -6.60 -0.16
CA GLU A 57 -4.83 -7.79 0.68
C GLU A 57 -4.27 -9.07 0.06
N GLU A 58 -4.51 -9.33 -1.23
CA GLU A 58 -3.99 -10.52 -1.91
C GLU A 58 -2.45 -10.53 -1.96
N ASP A 59 -1.84 -9.39 -2.28
CA ASP A 59 -0.38 -9.26 -2.30
C ASP A 59 0.23 -9.43 -0.91
N PHE A 60 -0.44 -8.91 0.13
CA PHE A 60 -0.02 -9.08 1.52
C PHE A 60 -0.07 -10.55 1.93
N ASN A 61 -1.14 -11.27 1.57
CA ASN A 61 -1.26 -12.69 1.83
C ASN A 61 -0.17 -13.49 1.09
N ALA A 62 0.20 -13.07 -0.13
CA ALA A 62 1.28 -13.69 -0.90
C ALA A 62 2.70 -13.45 -0.33
N LEU A 63 2.86 -12.54 0.65
CA LEU A 63 4.12 -12.37 1.38
C LEU A 63 4.33 -13.45 2.45
N MET A 64 3.29 -14.19 2.83
CA MET A 64 3.39 -15.20 3.87
C MET A 64 4.13 -16.44 3.34
N PRO A 65 5.02 -17.05 4.12
CA PRO A 65 5.63 -18.33 3.77
C PRO A 65 4.55 -19.43 3.73
N ASP A 66 4.80 -20.46 2.92
CA ASP A 66 4.00 -21.68 2.86
C ASP A 66 3.93 -22.43 4.22
#